data_AF-A0A0B6YJ49-F1
#
_entry.id   AF-A0A0B6YJ49-F1
#
_cell.length_a   1.000
_cell.length_b   1.000
_cell.length_c   1.000
_cell.angle_alpha   90.00
_cell.angle_beta   90.00
_cell.angle_gamma   90.00
#
_symmetry.space_group_name_H-M   'P 1'
#
loop_
_entity.id
_entity.type
_entity.pdbx_description
1 polymer ?
#
loop_
_entity_poly.entity_id
_entity_poly.type
_entity_poly.pdbx_seq_one_letter_code
_entity_poly.pdbx_strand_id
1 'polypeptide(L)'
;LDVSTAEQKEKDYAANPQIGCYMYFFSVGTKQYCVDATSESGRLGRLINHSREGNCCTKAVMVQDKPRLVLVAKRDIKSGEELSYDYGDRSKAALQAHPWLKS
;
A
#
# COMPACT_ATOMS: atom_id res chain seq x y z
N LEU A 1 -12.06 2.28 3.19
CA LEU A 1 -13.11 1.25 3.09
C LEU A 1 -13.14 0.44 4.37
N ASP A 2 -14.29 -0.10 4.76
CA ASP A 2 -14.33 -1.22 5.70
C ASP A 2 -13.73 -2.48 5.04
N VAL A 3 -13.37 -3.47 5.85
CA VAL A 3 -12.66 -4.67 5.39
C VAL A 3 -13.49 -5.50 4.41
N SER A 4 -14.78 -5.70 4.66
CA SER A 4 -15.62 -6.55 3.82
C SER A 4 -15.79 -5.99 2.40
N THR A 5 -15.99 -4.67 2.29
CA THR A 5 -16.03 -3.99 0.99
C THR A 5 -14.68 -4.07 0.26
N ALA A 6 -13.57 -3.97 1.00
CA ALA A 6 -12.23 -4.05 0.43
C ALA A 6 -11.91 -5.46 -0.11
N GLU A 7 -12.23 -6.51 0.65
CA GLU A 7 -12.04 -7.90 0.21
C GLU A 7 -12.88 -8.24 -1.02
N GLN A 8 -14.10 -7.71 -1.13
CA GLN A 8 -14.92 -7.92 -2.34
C GLN A 8 -14.27 -7.26 -3.56
N LYS A 9 -13.83 -6.00 -3.42
CA LYS A 9 -13.13 -5.29 -4.50
C LYS A 9 -11.83 -5.99 -4.90
N GLU A 10 -11.06 -6.51 -3.96
CA GLU A 10 -9.84 -7.25 -4.25
C GLU A 10 -10.12 -8.50 -5.12
N LYS A 11 -11.19 -9.25 -4.81
CA LYS A 11 -11.64 -10.38 -5.64
C LYS A 11 -12.05 -9.94 -7.04
N ASP A 12 -12.81 -8.84 -7.14
CA ASP A 12 -13.28 -8.31 -8.42
C ASP A 12 -12.09 -7.84 -9.29
N TYR A 13 -11.11 -7.17 -8.69
CA TYR A 13 -9.91 -6.71 -9.39
C TYR A 13 -8.98 -7.87 -9.79
N ALA A 14 -8.86 -8.90 -8.95
CA ALA A 14 -8.08 -10.09 -9.26
C ALA A 14 -8.58 -10.84 -10.50
N ALA A 15 -9.87 -10.70 -10.85
CA ALA A 15 -10.44 -11.28 -12.06
C ALA A 15 -9.98 -10.58 -13.36
N ASN A 16 -9.43 -9.36 -13.27
CA ASN A 16 -8.91 -8.62 -14.42
C ASN A 16 -7.43 -8.24 -14.22
N PRO A 17 -6.49 -8.99 -14.84
CA PRO A 17 -5.05 -8.74 -14.70
C PRO A 17 -4.58 -7.34 -15.12
N GLN A 18 -5.36 -6.58 -15.89
CA GLN A 18 -4.99 -5.23 -16.33
C GLN A 18 -5.12 -4.17 -15.23
N ILE A 19 -5.84 -4.45 -14.15
CA ILE A 19 -6.13 -3.46 -13.10
C ILE A 19 -4.94 -3.24 -12.15
N GLY A 20 -4.10 -4.26 -11.94
CA GLY A 20 -3.02 -4.23 -10.95
C GLY A 20 -3.52 -4.24 -9.50
N CYS A 21 -2.59 -4.15 -8.54
CA CYS A 21 -2.90 -4.14 -7.11
C CYS A 21 -2.50 -2.81 -6.46
N TYR A 22 -3.49 -2.03 -6.01
CA TYR A 22 -3.31 -0.71 -5.41
C TYR A 22 -4.11 -0.55 -4.11
N MET A 23 -4.39 -1.67 -3.43
CA MET A 23 -5.13 -1.71 -2.17
C MET A 23 -4.16 -1.84 -1.00
N TYR A 24 -4.37 -1.05 0.05
CA TYR A 24 -3.52 -1.06 1.24
C TYR A 24 -4.35 -1.21 2.50
N PHE A 25 -4.21 -2.37 3.16
CA PHE A 25 -4.85 -2.67 4.45
C PHE A 25 -3.98 -2.18 5.61
N PHE A 26 -4.59 -1.51 6.58
CA PHE A 26 -3.90 -0.99 7.76
C PHE A 26 -4.83 -0.90 8.97
N SER A 27 -4.24 -0.88 10.16
CA SER A 27 -4.99 -0.81 11.42
C SER A 27 -4.79 0.54 12.11
N VAL A 28 -5.86 1.06 12.71
CA VAL A 28 -5.81 2.16 13.67
C VAL A 28 -6.50 1.71 14.95
N GLY A 29 -5.71 1.53 16.02
CA GLY A 29 -6.20 0.87 17.24
C GLY A 29 -6.63 -0.57 16.93
N THR A 30 -7.86 -0.92 17.31
CA THR A 30 -8.45 -2.25 17.06
C THR A 30 -9.21 -2.34 15.73
N LYS A 31 -9.36 -1.24 15.00
CA LYS A 31 -10.13 -1.18 13.74
C LYS A 31 -9.20 -1.33 12.53
N GLN A 32 -9.63 -2.14 11.57
CA GLN A 32 -8.97 -2.31 10.29
C GLN A 32 -9.64 -1.45 9.21
N TYR A 33 -8.83 -0.93 8.31
CA TYR A 33 -9.22 -0.06 7.21
C TYR A 33 -8.45 -0.44 5.94
N CYS A 34 -9.01 -0.07 4.79
CA CYS A 34 -8.30 -0.16 3.52
C CYS A 34 -8.34 1.18 2.77
N VAL A 35 -7.18 1.58 2.23
CA VAL A 35 -7.11 2.59 1.16
C VAL A 35 -7.18 1.83 -0.16
N ASP A 36 -8.24 2.06 -0.95
CA ASP A 36 -8.33 1.59 -2.33
C ASP A 36 -7.88 2.75 -3.24
N ALA A 37 -6.67 2.63 -3.80
CA ALA A 37 -6.10 3.61 -4.73
C ALA A 37 -6.08 3.08 -6.17
N THR A 38 -6.95 2.13 -6.51
CA THR A 38 -7.03 1.53 -7.84
C THR A 38 -7.35 2.58 -8.89
N SER A 39 -8.36 3.41 -8.64
CA SER A 39 -8.69 4.56 -9.50
C SER A 39 -7.67 5.70 -9.36
N GLU A 40 -7.37 6.36 -10.49
CA GLU A 40 -6.50 7.53 -10.49
C GLU A 40 -7.12 8.71 -9.73
N SER A 41 -6.28 9.48 -9.03
CA SER A 41 -6.73 10.60 -8.18
C SER A 41 -5.86 11.85 -8.24
N GLY A 42 -4.96 11.94 -9.23
CA GLY A 42 -3.96 13.02 -9.36
C GLY A 42 -2.87 13.02 -8.26
N ARG A 43 -2.95 12.10 -7.29
CA ARG A 43 -1.94 11.90 -6.24
C ARG A 43 -0.99 10.79 -6.62
N LEU A 44 0.28 10.96 -6.24
CA LEU A 44 1.37 10.07 -6.68
C LEU A 44 1.62 8.86 -5.75
N GLY A 45 1.05 8.84 -4.54
CA GLY A 45 1.37 7.82 -3.53
C GLY A 45 1.15 6.37 -3.98
N ARG A 46 0.17 6.12 -4.85
CA ARG A 46 -0.13 4.80 -5.43
C ARG A 46 0.98 4.24 -6.34
N LEU A 47 1.94 5.07 -6.74
CA LEU A 47 2.99 4.74 -7.71
C LEU A 47 4.33 4.43 -7.04
N ILE A 48 4.43 4.52 -5.71
CA ILE A 48 5.69 4.31 -4.99
C ILE A 48 5.97 2.82 -4.90
N ASN A 49 7.16 2.42 -5.33
CA ASN A 49 7.55 1.03 -5.50
C ASN A 49 7.90 0.33 -4.18
N HIS A 50 7.99 -0.99 -4.27
CA HIS A 50 8.36 -1.85 -3.16
C HIS A 50 9.88 -1.92 -2.97
N SER A 51 10.31 -1.87 -1.71
CA SER A 51 11.56 -2.45 -1.24
C SER A 51 11.47 -2.69 0.26
N ARG A 52 11.89 -3.87 0.74
CA ARG A 52 11.95 -4.16 2.18
C ARG A 52 12.85 -3.18 2.94
N GLU A 53 13.94 -2.77 2.31
CA GLU A 53 14.89 -1.79 2.82
C GLU A 53 14.68 -0.39 2.22
N GLY A 54 13.49 -0.10 1.69
CA GLY A 54 13.17 1.17 1.04
C GLY A 54 13.41 2.39 1.93
N ASN A 55 13.49 3.60 1.38
CA ASN A 55 13.80 4.82 2.14
C ASN A 55 12.59 5.45 2.86
N CYS A 56 11.38 4.94 2.61
CA CYS A 56 10.14 5.35 3.26
C CYS A 56 9.53 4.24 4.13
N CYS A 57 8.65 4.61 5.06
CA CYS A 57 7.75 3.70 5.76
C CYS A 57 6.34 4.28 5.80
N THR A 58 5.33 3.43 5.99
CA THR A 58 3.95 3.88 6.16
C THR A 58 3.61 4.09 7.63
N LYS A 59 2.82 5.13 7.94
CA LYS A 59 2.25 5.36 9.25
C LYS A 59 0.75 5.62 9.13
N ALA A 60 -0.03 4.95 9.98
CA ALA A 60 -1.45 5.25 10.12
C ALA A 60 -1.63 6.38 11.13
N VAL A 61 -2.39 7.40 10.77
CA VAL A 61 -2.68 8.58 11.61
C VAL A 61 -4.16 8.95 11.54
N MET A 62 -4.68 9.53 12.61
CA MET A 62 -6.03 10.11 12.63
C MET A 62 -5.94 11.62 12.37
N VAL A 63 -6.66 12.10 11.36
CA VAL A 63 -6.72 13.53 11.04
C VAL A 63 -8.18 13.90 10.84
N GLN A 64 -8.72 14.76 11.71
CA GLN A 64 -10.14 15.13 11.72
C GLN A 64 -11.05 13.90 11.74
N ASP A 65 -10.79 12.98 12.67
CA ASP A 65 -11.52 11.71 12.85
C ASP A 65 -11.54 10.77 11.63
N LYS A 66 -10.70 11.04 10.62
CA LYS A 66 -10.54 10.19 9.45
C LYS A 66 -9.19 9.48 9.50
N PRO A 67 -9.16 8.13 9.37
CA PRO A 67 -7.91 7.40 9.28
C PRO A 67 -7.21 7.75 7.96
N ARG A 68 -5.92 8.06 8.05
CA ARG A 68 -5.06 8.33 6.90
C ARG A 68 -3.82 7.47 6.98
N LEU A 69 -3.42 6.93 5.84
CA LEU A 69 -2.13 6.30 5.66
C LEU A 69 -1.19 7.34 5.05
N VAL A 70 -0.06 7.58 5.69
CA VAL A 70 0.96 8.52 5.20
C VAL A 70 2.29 7.79 5.01
N LEU A 71 3.09 8.25 4.05
CA LEU A 71 4.47 7.83 3.90
C LEU A 71 5.38 8.83 4.61
N VAL A 72 6.36 8.30 5.34
CA VAL A 72 7.33 9.06 6.10
C VAL A 72 8.73 8.60 5.69
N ALA A 73 9.63 9.55 5.45
CA ALA A 73 11.03 9.23 5.18
C ALA A 73 11.69 8.62 6.42
N LYS A 74 12.41 7.51 6.26
CA LYS A 74 13.18 6.86 7.35
C LYS A 74 14.54 7.55 7.59
N ARG A 75 15.02 8.29 6.61
CA ARG A 75 16.27 9.05 6.59
C ARG A 75 16.15 10.19 5.58
N ASP A 76 17.15 11.06 5.51
CA ASP A 76 17.26 12.02 4.43
C ASP A 76 17.34 11.32 3.06
N ILE A 77 16.61 11.87 2.09
CA ILE A 77 16.48 11.33 0.73
C ILE A 77 17.05 12.36 -0.24
N LYS A 78 17.98 11.93 -1.09
CA LYS A 78 18.63 12.82 -2.06
C LYS A 78 17.72 13.07 -3.26
N SER A 79 17.86 14.24 -3.89
CA SER A 79 17.18 14.50 -5.17
C SER A 79 17.57 13.45 -6.21
N GLY A 80 16.59 12.94 -6.94
CA GLY A 80 16.76 11.88 -7.94
C GLY A 80 16.78 10.46 -7.36
N GLU A 81 16.79 10.29 -6.04
CA GLU A 81 16.64 8.97 -5.42
C GLU A 81 15.18 8.49 -5.50
N GLU A 82 14.97 7.25 -5.93
CA GLU A 82 13.64 6.64 -6.00
C GLU A 82 13.05 6.47 -4.59
N LEU A 83 11.79 6.88 -4.42
CA LEU A 83 11.05 6.58 -3.20
C LEU A 83 10.56 5.13 -3.24
N SER A 84 10.82 4.38 -2.19
CA SER A 84 10.34 3.01 -2.04
C SER A 84 10.01 2.69 -0.58
N TYR A 85 9.11 1.73 -0.38
CA TYR A 85 8.73 1.27 0.95
C TYR A 85 8.35 -0.21 0.96
N ASP A 86 8.30 -0.80 2.14
CA ASP A 86 7.87 -2.17 2.31
C ASP A 86 6.34 -2.29 2.17
N TYR A 87 5.87 -3.06 1.19
CA TYR A 87 4.44 -3.28 0.95
C TYR A 87 3.82 -4.18 2.01
N GLY A 88 4.63 -4.89 2.80
CA GLY A 88 4.18 -5.70 3.94
C GLY A 88 3.57 -7.06 3.58
N ASP A 89 3.25 -7.35 2.31
CA ASP A 89 2.75 -8.67 1.93
C ASP A 89 3.87 -9.72 1.98
N ARG A 90 3.59 -10.78 2.75
CA ARG A 90 4.48 -11.94 2.96
C ARG A 90 3.75 -13.25 2.71
N SER A 91 2.53 -13.22 2.18
CA SER A 91 1.76 -14.42 1.89
C SER A 91 2.52 -15.31 0.90
N LYS A 92 2.45 -16.63 1.10
CA LYS A 92 3.16 -17.58 0.22
C LYS A 92 2.74 -17.42 -1.24
N ALA A 93 1.45 -17.18 -1.48
CA ALA A 93 0.91 -16.97 -2.82
C ALA A 93 1.47 -15.70 -3.48
N ALA A 94 1.45 -14.55 -2.78
CA ALA A 94 2.01 -13.30 -3.33
C ALA A 94 3.52 -13.41 -3.57
N LEU A 95 4.27 -14.01 -2.65
CA LEU A 95 5.72 -14.21 -2.82
C LEU A 95 6.09 -15.20 -3.95
N GLN A 96 5.17 -16.09 -4.35
CA GLN A 96 5.33 -16.96 -5.50
C GLN A 96 5.00 -16.23 -6.81
N ALA A 97 3.90 -15.48 -6.84
CA ALA A 97 3.47 -14.71 -8.01
C ALA A 97 4.36 -13.48 -8.30
N HIS A 98 4.89 -12.86 -7.24
CA HIS A 98 5.66 -11.61 -7.29
C HIS A 98 6.95 -11.74 -6.49
N PRO A 99 7.99 -12.41 -7.02
CA PRO A 99 9.22 -12.68 -6.29
C PRO A 99 9.98 -11.43 -5.80
N TRP A 100 9.76 -10.27 -6.44
CA TRP A 100 10.34 -8.98 -6.05
C TRP A 100 9.84 -8.50 -4.67
N LEU A 101 8.76 -9.05 -4.11
CA LEU A 101 8.35 -8.79 -2.72
C LEU A 101 9.34 -9.33 -1.67
N LYS A 102 10.38 -10.05 -2.12
CA LYS A 102 11.46 -10.58 -1.26
C LYS A 102 12.62 -9.62 -1.09
N SER A 103 12.76 -8.61 -1.96
CA SER A 103 13.88 -7.66 -1.99
C SER A 103 13.60 -6.34 -1.26
#